data_AF-A0A914W6B9-F1
#
_entry.id   AF-A0A914W6B9-F1
#
_cell.length_a   1.000
_cell.length_b   1.000
_cell.length_c   1.000
_cell.angle_alpha   90.00
_cell.angle_beta   90.00
_cell.angle_gamma   90.00
#
_symmetry.space_group_name_H-M   'P 1'
#
loop_
_entity.id
_entity.type
_entity.pdbx_description
1 polymer ?
#
loop_
_entity_poly.entity_id
_entity_poly.type
_entity_poly.pdbx_seq_one_letter_code
_entity_poly.pdbx_strand_id
1 'polypeptide(L)'
;MRQLPFLPAVVALFLVFASVTNSTPVNRISPAFDLDKLLVSNRKEAAKSTLCTACKIIVSGLKFLIDQQAPEEVLIDYFSKTCKALEIEQDHVCDSLPQKFGKEVFYVVEHGMFTSDEICGALMSDCGDFVNPLEENWTIPIPGGKPPVKPWPTSVQPKSTLRVLHLSDIHIDRQYAVGSEADCGEDTYFNLYELCCRNYPPTKEAKPSMCAISLLLKQKGLEA
;
A
#
# COMPACT_ATOMS: atom_id res chain seq x y z
N MET A 1 26.92 28.56 13.80
CA MET A 1 25.48 28.42 14.13
C MET A 1 24.73 28.15 12.84
N ARG A 2 24.52 26.87 12.49
CA ARG A 2 23.78 26.44 11.30
C ARG A 2 22.31 26.31 11.68
N GLN A 3 21.44 27.10 11.07
CA GLN A 3 19.99 27.00 11.25
C GLN A 3 19.51 25.67 10.64
N LEU A 4 18.69 24.91 11.39
CA LEU A 4 18.03 23.70 10.91
C LEU A 4 16.96 24.08 9.86
N PRO A 5 16.97 23.49 8.64
CA PRO A 5 15.95 23.73 7.62
C PRO A 5 14.65 22.94 7.83
N PHE A 6 14.47 22.28 8.98
CA PHE A 6 13.29 21.47 9.30
C PHE A 6 12.07 22.29 9.77
N LEU A 7 12.25 23.58 10.10
CA LEU A 7 11.19 24.41 10.64
C LEU A 7 10.01 24.67 9.68
N PRO A 8 10.19 24.96 8.37
CA PRO A 8 9.07 25.25 7.48
C PRO A 8 8.24 24.01 7.10
N ALA A 9 8.86 22.83 6.97
CA ALA A 9 8.15 21.59 6.64
C ALA A 9 7.30 21.08 7.83
N VAL A 10 7.85 21.19 9.04
CA VAL A 10 7.13 20.85 10.28
C VAL A 10 6.00 21.83 10.53
N VAL A 11 6.21 23.14 10.32
CA VAL A 11 5.15 24.17 10.41
C VAL A 11 4.05 23.95 9.37
N ALA A 12 4.39 23.55 8.13
CA ALA A 12 3.39 23.22 7.12
C ALA A 12 2.56 21.99 7.51
N LEU A 13 3.20 20.95 8.08
CA LEU A 13 2.50 19.79 8.61
C LEU A 13 1.56 20.18 9.76
N PHE A 14 2.04 20.97 10.74
CA PHE A 14 1.23 21.47 11.86
C PHE A 14 0.06 22.37 11.43
N LEU A 15 0.23 23.19 10.39
CA LEU A 15 -0.84 24.03 9.86
C LEU A 15 -1.94 23.21 9.15
N VAL A 16 -1.58 22.10 8.50
CA VAL A 16 -2.53 21.15 7.91
C VAL A 16 -3.28 20.37 8.99
N PHE A 17 -2.64 20.03 10.12
CA PHE A 17 -3.33 19.42 11.25
C PHE A 17 -4.24 20.40 12.01
N ALA A 18 -3.86 21.68 12.12
CA ALA A 18 -4.65 22.70 12.82
C ALA A 18 -5.96 23.07 12.11
N SER A 19 -6.07 22.89 10.79
CA SER A 19 -7.31 23.07 10.05
C SER A 19 -8.32 21.91 10.23
N VAL A 20 -7.89 20.76 10.77
CA VAL A 20 -8.74 19.59 11.02
C VAL A 20 -9.55 19.71 12.32
N THR A 21 -9.08 20.49 13.30
CA THR A 21 -9.71 20.52 14.64
C THR A 21 -10.79 21.59 14.82
N ASN A 22 -11.02 22.46 13.83
CA ASN A 22 -12.02 23.53 13.93
C ASN A 22 -13.19 23.29 12.98
N SER A 23 -14.19 22.53 13.44
CA SER A 23 -15.51 22.52 12.83
C SER A 23 -16.57 22.50 13.93
N THR A 24 -17.15 23.66 14.20
CA THR A 24 -18.27 23.85 15.12
C THR A 24 -19.51 23.09 14.63
N PRO A 25 -20.35 22.52 15.51
CA PRO A 25 -21.58 21.84 15.09
C PRO A 25 -22.68 22.86 14.79
N VAL A 26 -23.22 22.85 13.57
CA VAL A 26 -24.41 23.63 13.21
C VAL A 26 -25.64 22.72 13.32
N ASN A 27 -26.55 23.06 14.22
CA ASN A 27 -27.79 22.34 14.49
C ASN A 27 -28.92 22.70 13.49
N ARG A 28 -29.68 21.67 13.11
CA ARG A 28 -31.12 21.60 12.71
C ARG A 28 -31.70 22.63 11.73
N ILE A 29 -32.13 22.17 10.53
CA ILE A 29 -33.52 22.22 9.96
C ILE A 29 -33.67 21.05 8.93
N SER A 30 -34.79 20.31 8.94
CA SER A 30 -35.11 19.16 8.05
C SER A 30 -35.83 19.58 6.73
N PRO A 31 -36.32 18.66 5.87
CA PRO A 31 -35.58 17.80 4.94
C PRO A 31 -36.11 17.93 3.48
N ALA A 32 -35.28 18.31 2.50
CA ALA A 32 -35.56 18.07 1.07
C ALA A 32 -34.36 18.43 0.17
N PHE A 33 -33.16 18.08 0.60
CA PHE A 33 -31.97 18.01 -0.24
C PHE A 33 -30.99 17.18 0.58
N ASP A 34 -30.40 16.14 -0.02
CA ASP A 34 -29.48 15.23 0.66
C ASP A 34 -28.12 15.95 0.85
N LEU A 35 -28.15 17.02 1.64
CA LEU A 35 -27.01 17.82 2.05
C LEU A 35 -25.96 16.94 2.70
N ASP A 36 -26.36 15.89 3.41
CA ASP A 36 -25.42 14.94 4.00
C ASP A 36 -24.63 14.19 2.93
N LYS A 37 -25.25 13.69 1.87
CA LYS A 37 -24.50 13.08 0.76
C LYS A 37 -23.59 14.06 0.04
N LEU A 38 -24.03 15.30 -0.18
CA LEU A 38 -23.19 16.32 -0.83
C LEU A 38 -22.05 16.81 0.07
N LEU A 39 -22.28 16.95 1.37
CA LEU A 39 -21.25 17.30 2.35
C LEU A 39 -20.28 16.14 2.56
N VAL A 40 -20.76 14.88 2.52
CA VAL A 40 -19.90 13.69 2.55
C VAL A 40 -19.08 13.59 1.26
N SER A 41 -19.68 13.83 0.09
CA SER A 41 -18.96 13.85 -1.19
C SER A 41 -17.93 14.97 -1.22
N ASN A 42 -18.31 16.21 -0.86
CA ASN A 42 -17.40 17.35 -0.84
C ASN A 42 -16.27 17.18 0.20
N ARG A 43 -16.55 16.57 1.36
CA ARG A 43 -15.50 16.20 2.32
C ARG A 43 -14.57 15.14 1.78
N LYS A 44 -15.08 14.14 1.05
CA LYS A 44 -14.25 13.11 0.39
C LYS A 44 -13.38 13.71 -0.70
N GLU A 45 -13.91 14.58 -1.54
CA GLU A 45 -13.16 15.28 -2.59
C GLU A 45 -12.11 16.23 -1.99
N ALA A 46 -12.46 17.01 -0.97
CA ALA A 46 -11.51 17.87 -0.27
C ALA A 46 -10.42 17.07 0.45
N ALA A 47 -10.77 15.93 1.06
CA ALA A 47 -9.81 15.02 1.67
C ALA A 47 -8.88 14.39 0.63
N LYS A 48 -9.41 13.97 -0.53
CA LYS A 48 -8.62 13.42 -1.65
C LYS A 48 -7.64 14.44 -2.22
N SER A 49 -8.08 15.68 -2.43
CA SER A 49 -7.23 16.79 -2.89
C SER A 49 -6.13 17.14 -1.88
N THR A 50 -6.47 17.12 -0.59
CA THR A 50 -5.51 17.39 0.50
C THR A 50 -4.47 16.28 0.60
N LEU A 51 -4.90 15.02 0.54
CA LEU A 51 -4.02 13.85 0.56
C LEU A 51 -3.09 13.83 -0.66
N CYS A 52 -3.62 14.19 -1.82
CA CYS A 52 -2.81 14.33 -3.03
C CYS A 52 -1.69 15.37 -2.85
N THR A 53 -2.03 16.54 -2.31
CA THR A 53 -1.05 17.60 -2.04
C THR A 53 0.00 17.14 -1.04
N ALA A 54 -0.42 16.47 0.04
CA ALA A 54 0.48 15.92 1.04
C ALA A 54 1.44 14.88 0.42
N CYS A 55 0.93 13.96 -0.41
CA CYS A 55 1.75 13.00 -1.14
C CYS A 55 2.82 13.71 -1.97
N LYS A 56 2.43 14.69 -2.80
CA LYS A 56 3.39 15.40 -3.67
C LYS A 56 4.46 16.13 -2.89
N ILE A 57 4.10 16.76 -1.76
CA ILE A 57 5.06 17.40 -0.85
C ILE A 57 6.04 16.39 -0.28
N ILE A 58 5.54 15.26 0.20
CA ILE A 58 6.35 14.21 0.82
C ILE A 58 7.34 13.62 -0.18
N VAL A 59 6.85 13.25 -1.37
CA VAL A 59 7.69 12.64 -2.42
C VAL A 59 8.72 13.66 -2.91
N SER A 60 8.33 14.91 -3.12
CA SER A 60 9.26 15.98 -3.52
C SER A 60 10.31 16.24 -2.44
N GLY A 61 9.94 16.18 -1.17
CA GLY A 61 10.86 16.30 -0.04
C GLY A 61 11.89 15.16 -0.01
N LEU A 62 11.45 13.91 -0.22
CA LEU A 62 12.35 12.76 -0.31
C LEU A 62 13.32 12.92 -1.48
N LYS A 63 12.80 13.28 -2.66
CA LYS A 63 13.62 13.49 -3.85
C LYS A 63 14.65 14.59 -3.63
N PHE A 64 14.26 15.70 -3.00
CA PHE A 64 15.20 16.77 -2.66
C PHE A 64 16.33 16.27 -1.75
N LEU A 65 16.03 15.46 -0.73
CA LEU A 65 17.06 14.89 0.15
C LEU A 65 18.03 13.97 -0.61
N ILE A 66 17.51 13.13 -1.51
CA ILE A 66 18.32 12.26 -2.37
C ILE A 66 19.20 13.08 -3.30
N ASP A 67 18.64 14.07 -4.00
CA ASP A 67 19.37 14.94 -4.92
C ASP A 67 20.47 15.76 -4.20
N GLN A 68 20.33 16.04 -2.91
CA GLN A 68 21.33 16.67 -2.06
C GLN A 68 22.35 15.69 -1.44
N GLN A 69 22.31 14.41 -1.82
CA GLN A 69 23.16 13.35 -1.28
C GLN A 69 23.11 13.27 0.26
N ALA A 70 21.90 13.41 0.82
CA ALA A 70 21.70 13.27 2.25
C ALA A 70 22.18 11.88 2.73
N PRO A 71 22.74 11.77 3.95
CA PRO A 71 23.11 10.47 4.52
C PRO A 71 21.91 9.51 4.57
N GLU A 72 22.16 8.22 4.37
CA GLU A 72 21.12 7.19 4.38
C GLU A 72 20.27 7.21 5.65
N GLU A 73 20.88 7.47 6.80
CA GLU A 73 20.21 7.63 8.10
C GLU A 73 19.13 8.73 8.08
N VAL A 74 19.38 9.84 7.36
CA VAL A 74 18.42 10.94 7.22
C VAL A 74 17.23 10.51 6.35
N LEU A 75 17.48 9.74 5.30
CA LEU A 75 16.43 9.21 4.42
C LEU A 75 15.58 8.16 5.14
N ILE A 76 16.20 7.28 5.92
CA ILE A 76 15.51 6.29 6.77
C ILE A 76 14.65 6.99 7.82
N ASP A 77 15.19 8.00 8.50
CA ASP A 77 14.47 8.78 9.50
C ASP A 77 13.28 9.54 8.88
N TYR A 78 13.49 10.13 7.70
CA TYR A 78 12.43 10.79 6.94
C TYR A 78 11.29 9.84 6.60
N PHE A 79 11.61 8.65 6.07
CA PHE A 79 10.61 7.62 5.75
C PHE A 79 9.87 7.15 7.00
N SER A 80 10.60 6.79 8.07
CA SER A 80 10.04 6.24 9.30
C SER A 80 9.06 7.25 9.95
N LYS A 81 9.46 8.52 10.06
CA LYS A 81 8.62 9.59 10.60
C LYS A 81 7.38 9.85 9.76
N THR A 82 7.54 9.86 8.45
CA THR A 82 6.41 10.09 7.53
C THR A 82 5.41 8.94 7.61
N CYS A 83 5.89 7.69 7.61
CA CYS A 83 5.07 6.49 7.73
C CYS A 83 4.24 6.50 9.02
N LYS A 84 4.86 6.83 10.16
CA LYS A 84 4.18 6.94 11.45
C LYS A 84 3.20 8.10 11.52
N ALA A 85 3.61 9.29 11.06
CA ALA A 85 2.78 10.49 11.11
C ALA A 85 1.51 10.38 10.27
N LEU A 86 1.55 9.56 9.22
CA LEU A 86 0.42 9.28 8.33
C LEU A 86 -0.29 7.97 8.64
N GLU A 87 0.15 7.22 9.66
CA GLU A 87 -0.41 5.91 10.03
C GLU A 87 -0.47 4.96 8.81
N ILE A 88 0.57 4.97 7.97
CA ILE A 88 0.64 4.15 6.75
C ILE A 88 0.82 2.67 7.08
N GLU A 89 1.54 2.38 8.16
CA GLU A 89 1.77 1.04 8.69
C GLU A 89 2.00 1.14 10.20
N GLN A 90 2.08 0.01 10.87
CA GLN A 90 2.43 -0.03 12.30
C GLN A 90 3.84 0.52 12.55
N ASP A 91 4.04 1.17 13.71
CA ASP A 91 5.31 1.79 14.10
C ASP A 91 6.53 0.89 13.87
N HIS A 92 6.42 -0.38 14.24
CA HIS A 92 7.51 -1.34 14.13
C HIS A 92 7.85 -1.67 12.67
N VAL A 93 6.85 -1.67 11.78
CA VAL A 93 7.01 -1.86 10.33
C VAL A 93 7.60 -0.59 9.71
N CYS A 94 7.07 0.58 10.08
CA CYS A 94 7.59 1.88 9.65
C CYS A 94 9.07 2.07 10.00
N ASP A 95 9.52 1.54 11.14
CA ASP A 95 10.94 1.59 11.53
C ASP A 95 11.79 0.52 10.79
N SER A 96 11.25 -0.69 10.65
CA SER A 96 12.02 -1.84 10.15
C SER A 96 12.17 -1.86 8.62
N LEU A 97 11.14 -1.43 7.89
CA LEU A 97 11.10 -1.47 6.44
C LEU A 97 12.20 -0.61 5.78
N PRO A 98 12.35 0.69 6.12
CA PRO A 98 13.40 1.52 5.52
C PRO A 98 14.80 1.07 5.92
N GLN A 99 14.98 0.44 7.10
CA GLN A 99 16.29 -0.12 7.48
C GLN A 99 16.68 -1.32 6.62
N LYS A 100 15.71 -2.10 6.15
CA LYS A 100 15.97 -3.32 5.36
C LYS A 100 16.06 -3.09 3.86
N PHE A 101 15.26 -2.16 3.34
CA PHE A 101 15.10 -1.95 1.91
C PHE A 101 15.37 -0.51 1.47
N GLY A 102 15.64 0.40 2.40
CA GLY A 102 15.81 1.82 2.11
C GLY A 102 16.86 2.06 1.05
N LYS A 103 18.02 1.40 1.17
CA LYS A 103 19.11 1.53 0.20
C LYS A 103 18.68 1.24 -1.24
N GLU A 104 18.00 0.12 -1.47
CA GLU A 104 17.51 -0.27 -2.79
C GLU A 104 16.45 0.71 -3.30
N VAL A 105 15.54 1.12 -2.42
CA VAL A 105 14.49 2.09 -2.75
C VAL A 105 15.10 3.43 -3.13
N PHE A 106 16.03 3.97 -2.35
CA PHE A 106 16.68 5.25 -2.61
C PHE A 106 17.48 5.21 -3.91
N TYR A 107 18.20 4.12 -4.17
CA TYR A 107 18.91 3.92 -5.43
C TYR A 107 17.97 3.98 -6.64
N VAL A 108 16.82 3.31 -6.57
CA VAL A 108 15.82 3.30 -7.64
C VAL A 108 15.18 4.68 -7.81
N VAL A 109 14.90 5.39 -6.72
CA VAL A 109 14.35 6.76 -6.77
C VAL A 109 15.37 7.76 -7.32
N GLU A 110 16.65 7.58 -7.03
CA GLU A 110 17.74 8.42 -7.54
C GLU A 110 17.95 8.24 -9.05
N HIS A 111 17.91 7.00 -9.54
CA HIS A 111 18.27 6.66 -10.92
C HIS A 111 17.06 6.46 -11.85
N GLY A 112 15.86 6.35 -11.31
CA GLY A 112 14.63 6.19 -12.07
C GLY A 112 13.96 7.52 -12.43
N MET A 113 13.01 7.46 -13.36
CA MET A 113 12.16 8.61 -13.72
C MET A 113 10.93 8.68 -12.81
N PHE A 114 11.15 8.85 -11.51
CA PHE A 114 10.08 8.96 -10.54
C PHE A 114 9.86 10.42 -10.13
N THR A 115 8.87 11.07 -10.74
CA THR A 115 8.39 12.37 -10.28
C THR A 115 7.39 12.20 -9.13
N SER A 116 7.08 13.29 -8.42
CA SER A 116 5.98 13.29 -7.46
C SER A 116 4.64 12.94 -8.11
N ASP A 117 4.44 13.32 -9.38
CA ASP A 117 3.20 13.04 -10.11
C ASP A 117 3.11 11.57 -10.52
N GLU A 118 4.24 10.96 -10.89
CA GLU A 118 4.32 9.52 -11.18
C GLU A 118 4.02 8.68 -9.94
N ILE A 119 4.70 8.95 -8.81
CA ILE A 119 4.51 8.17 -7.58
C ILE A 119 3.10 8.40 -7.02
N CYS A 120 2.65 9.66 -6.93
CA CYS A 120 1.34 9.94 -6.35
C CYS A 120 0.18 9.55 -7.27
N GLY A 121 0.35 9.64 -8.59
CA GLY A 121 -0.60 9.15 -9.59
C GLY A 121 -0.74 7.62 -9.55
N ALA A 122 0.35 6.89 -9.31
CA ALA A 122 0.29 5.44 -9.13
C ALA A 122 -0.47 5.02 -7.87
N LEU A 123 -0.36 5.81 -6.79
CA LEU A 123 -1.06 5.54 -5.52
C LEU A 123 -2.52 6.01 -5.54
N MET A 124 -2.82 7.06 -6.29
CA MET A 124 -4.14 7.71 -6.32
C MET A 124 -4.50 8.15 -7.74
N SER A 125 -5.61 7.63 -8.26
CA SER A 125 -6.08 7.85 -9.64
C SER A 125 -6.19 9.31 -10.11
N ASP A 126 -6.33 10.26 -9.18
CA ASP A 126 -6.56 11.68 -9.49
C ASP A 126 -5.41 12.56 -8.93
N CYS A 127 -4.20 12.01 -8.76
CA CYS A 127 -3.06 12.71 -8.14
C CYS A 127 -1.80 12.76 -9.01
N GLY A 128 -1.97 12.96 -10.32
CA GLY A 128 -0.87 13.03 -11.27
C GLY A 128 -1.00 11.95 -12.33
N ASP A 129 -0.19 12.08 -13.37
CA ASP A 129 -0.13 11.10 -14.46
C ASP A 129 1.00 10.13 -14.16
N PHE A 130 0.67 8.85 -14.02
CA PHE A 130 1.65 7.77 -13.89
C PHE A 130 1.77 7.04 -15.23
N VAL A 131 3.00 6.86 -15.69
CA VAL A 131 3.31 5.98 -16.82
C VAL A 131 3.14 4.54 -16.38
N ASN A 132 2.01 3.93 -16.74
CA ASN A 132 1.79 2.51 -16.51
C ASN A 132 2.57 1.69 -17.54
N PRO A 133 3.66 0.99 -17.15
CA PRO A 133 4.45 0.20 -18.10
C PRO A 133 3.66 -0.97 -18.73
N LEU A 134 2.50 -1.32 -18.17
CA LEU A 134 1.57 -2.31 -18.75
C LEU A 134 0.67 -1.71 -19.84
N GLU A 135 0.50 -0.39 -19.86
CA GLU A 135 -0.26 0.36 -20.89
C GLU A 135 0.69 0.96 -21.95
N GLU A 136 2.00 0.91 -21.72
CA GLU A 136 2.99 1.31 -22.70
C GLU A 136 2.98 0.39 -23.92
N ASN A 137 2.86 0.99 -25.10
CA ASN A 137 2.82 0.27 -26.37
C ASN A 137 4.25 -0.09 -26.82
N TRP A 138 4.78 -1.20 -26.32
CA TRP A 138 6.03 -1.79 -26.82
C TRP A 138 5.74 -2.98 -27.75
N THR A 139 6.58 -3.14 -28.77
CA THR A 139 6.45 -4.22 -29.75
C THR A 139 7.60 -5.21 -29.63
N ILE A 140 7.27 -6.51 -29.65
CA ILE A 140 8.26 -7.57 -29.78
C ILE A 140 8.30 -7.98 -31.25
N PRO A 141 9.43 -7.81 -31.96
CA PRO A 141 9.56 -8.32 -33.31
C PRO A 141 9.54 -9.85 -33.28
N ILE A 142 8.45 -10.44 -33.78
CA ILE A 142 8.36 -11.89 -33.93
C ILE A 142 9.04 -12.26 -35.26
N PRO A 143 10.08 -13.13 -35.25
CA PRO A 143 10.70 -13.58 -36.49
C PRO A 143 9.66 -14.26 -37.40
N GLY A 144 9.82 -14.06 -38.71
CA GLY A 144 8.94 -14.65 -39.72
C GLY A 144 9.04 -16.18 -39.78
N GLY A 145 8.27 -16.77 -40.70
CA GLY A 145 8.29 -18.23 -40.91
C GLY A 145 7.34 -19.02 -40.00
N LYS A 146 6.25 -18.40 -39.53
CA LYS A 146 5.19 -19.08 -38.78
C LYS A 146 4.73 -20.35 -39.54
N PRO A 147 4.91 -21.56 -38.98
CA PRO A 147 4.44 -22.78 -39.63
C PRO A 147 2.91 -22.78 -39.81
N PRO A 148 2.39 -23.55 -40.77
CA PRO A 148 0.95 -23.77 -40.90
C PRO A 148 0.37 -24.30 -39.58
N VAL A 149 -0.76 -23.73 -39.13
CA VAL A 149 -1.45 -24.16 -37.91
C VAL A 149 -1.93 -25.59 -38.09
N LYS A 150 -1.43 -26.50 -37.27
CA LYS A 150 -1.90 -27.88 -37.21
C LYS A 150 -2.96 -28.00 -36.12
N PRO A 151 -4.14 -28.59 -36.39
CA PRO A 151 -5.12 -28.84 -35.34
C PRO A 151 -4.54 -29.77 -34.28
N TRP A 152 -4.99 -29.61 -33.04
CA TRP A 152 -4.58 -30.50 -31.97
C TRP A 152 -4.95 -31.95 -32.35
N PRO A 153 -4.04 -32.92 -32.19
CA PRO A 153 -4.31 -34.29 -32.60
C PRO A 153 -5.47 -34.90 -31.81
N THR A 154 -6.54 -35.27 -32.51
CA THR A 154 -7.65 -36.05 -31.93
C THR A 154 -7.14 -37.43 -31.53
N SER A 155 -7.23 -37.76 -30.24
CA SER A 155 -6.77 -39.06 -29.75
C SER A 155 -7.79 -40.14 -30.12
N VAL A 156 -7.42 -41.07 -31.01
CA VAL A 156 -8.30 -42.19 -31.46
C VAL A 156 -8.08 -43.47 -30.64
N GLN A 157 -7.25 -43.45 -29.60
CA GLN A 157 -6.92 -44.63 -28.78
C GLN A 157 -6.73 -44.22 -27.30
N PRO A 158 -6.91 -45.14 -26.32
CA PRO A 158 -6.57 -44.87 -24.93
C PRO A 158 -5.07 -44.66 -24.81
N LYS A 159 -4.64 -43.41 -24.59
CA LYS A 159 -3.25 -43.04 -24.35
C LYS A 159 -2.93 -43.14 -22.86
N SER A 160 -1.70 -43.53 -22.51
CA SER A 160 -1.21 -43.44 -21.13
C SER A 160 -1.29 -41.99 -20.64
N THR A 161 -1.89 -41.77 -19.49
CA THR A 161 -2.01 -40.44 -18.88
C THR A 161 -0.80 -40.14 -18.00
N LEU A 162 -0.25 -38.92 -18.13
CA LEU A 162 0.71 -38.40 -17.16
C LEU A 162 -0.06 -37.65 -16.07
N ARG A 163 0.20 -37.99 -14.81
CA ARG A 163 -0.32 -37.24 -13.66
C ARG A 163 0.77 -36.29 -13.20
N VAL A 164 0.53 -34.99 -13.34
CA VAL A 164 1.46 -33.94 -12.91
C VAL A 164 0.89 -33.26 -11.67
N LEU A 165 1.64 -33.32 -10.57
CA LEU A 165 1.34 -32.54 -9.37
C LEU A 165 1.93 -31.13 -9.55
N HIS A 166 1.11 -30.09 -9.39
CA HIS A 166 1.54 -28.70 -9.40
C HIS A 166 1.09 -28.03 -8.09
N LEU A 167 2.06 -27.72 -7.23
CA LEU A 167 1.85 -26.97 -6.00
C LEU A 167 2.48 -25.59 -6.18
N SER A 168 1.75 -24.55 -5.80
CA SER A 168 2.20 -23.15 -5.82
C SER A 168 1.77 -22.47 -4.52
N ASP A 169 2.43 -21.36 -4.19
CA ASP A 169 2.02 -20.43 -3.12
C ASP A 169 1.89 -21.08 -1.72
N ILE A 170 2.81 -22.00 -1.38
CA ILE A 170 2.78 -22.72 -0.09
C ILE A 170 2.98 -21.76 1.11
N HIS A 171 3.63 -20.59 0.91
CA HIS A 171 3.84 -19.52 1.90
C HIS A 171 3.98 -20.01 3.35
N ILE A 172 5.05 -20.76 3.63
CA ILE A 172 5.29 -21.34 4.97
C ILE A 172 5.61 -20.21 5.96
N ASP A 173 4.69 -19.97 6.89
CA ASP A 173 4.90 -19.05 8.00
C ASP A 173 5.52 -19.77 9.20
N ARG A 174 6.82 -19.54 9.44
CA ARG A 174 7.56 -20.12 10.57
C ARG A 174 7.14 -19.54 11.92
N GLN A 175 6.40 -18.44 11.92
CA GLN A 175 5.92 -17.77 13.14
C GLN A 175 4.43 -18.03 13.40
N TYR A 176 3.79 -18.90 12.60
CA TYR A 176 2.38 -19.26 12.79
C TYR A 176 2.15 -19.78 14.21
N ALA A 177 1.20 -19.18 14.90
CA ALA A 177 0.85 -19.49 16.28
C ALA A 177 -0.63 -19.90 16.36
N VAL A 178 -0.89 -21.12 16.80
CA VAL A 178 -2.26 -21.58 17.07
C VAL A 178 -2.83 -20.78 18.24
N GLY A 179 -4.06 -20.30 18.10
CA GLY A 179 -4.77 -19.54 19.12
C GLY A 179 -4.50 -18.03 19.11
N SER A 180 -3.57 -17.53 18.28
CA SER A 180 -3.34 -16.09 18.14
C SER A 180 -4.47 -15.41 17.34
N GLU A 181 -4.51 -14.08 17.34
CA GLU A 181 -5.51 -13.28 16.61
C GLU A 181 -5.47 -13.56 15.10
N ALA A 182 -6.65 -13.72 14.49
CA ALA A 182 -6.86 -13.97 13.07
C ALA A 182 -7.41 -12.75 12.32
N ASP A 183 -7.97 -11.78 13.04
CA ASP A 183 -8.51 -10.51 12.53
C ASP A 183 -7.75 -9.34 13.18
N CYS A 184 -6.47 -9.23 12.84
CA CYS A 184 -5.55 -8.20 13.31
C CYS A 184 -5.59 -6.91 12.46
N GLY A 185 -6.50 -6.82 11.47
CA GLY A 185 -6.63 -5.63 10.63
C GLY A 185 -7.12 -4.42 11.41
N GLU A 186 -6.56 -3.25 11.11
CA GLU A 186 -7.09 -1.98 11.59
C GLU A 186 -8.00 -1.35 10.55
N ASP A 187 -9.14 -0.82 11.01
CA ASP A 187 -10.04 0.02 10.21
C ASP A 187 -9.44 1.43 10.11
N THR A 188 -8.31 1.55 9.40
CA THR A 188 -7.65 2.82 9.05
C THR A 188 -7.99 3.21 7.62
N TYR A 189 -7.70 4.47 7.24
CA TYR A 189 -7.94 4.97 5.88
C TYR A 189 -7.31 4.08 4.79
N PHE A 190 -6.17 3.46 5.09
CA PHE A 190 -5.46 2.56 4.17
C PHE A 190 -5.91 1.08 4.26
N ASN A 191 -6.84 0.72 5.16
CA ASN A 191 -7.37 -0.64 5.37
C ASN A 191 -6.27 -1.72 5.36
N LEU A 192 -5.30 -1.56 6.25
CA LEU A 192 -4.07 -2.35 6.22
C LEU A 192 -4.31 -3.73 6.82
N TYR A 193 -4.08 -4.75 6.01
CA TYR A 193 -4.11 -6.14 6.44
C TYR A 193 -2.74 -6.54 6.94
N GLU A 194 -2.56 -6.55 8.26
CA GLU A 194 -1.40 -7.17 8.87
C GLU A 194 -1.45 -8.70 8.62
N LEU A 195 -0.27 -9.31 8.46
CA LEU A 195 -0.16 -10.77 8.47
C LEU A 195 -0.44 -11.28 9.88
N CYS A 196 -1.68 -11.72 10.11
CA CYS A 196 -2.15 -12.25 11.39
C CYS A 196 -1.64 -13.69 11.66
N CYS A 197 -2.24 -14.36 12.63
CA CYS A 197 -1.87 -15.72 13.03
C CYS A 197 -0.44 -15.88 13.57
N ARG A 198 0.10 -14.82 14.17
CA ARG A 198 1.39 -14.83 14.88
C ARG A 198 1.21 -14.23 16.27
N ASN A 199 2.20 -14.45 17.13
CA ASN A 199 2.25 -13.82 18.45
C ASN A 199 2.77 -12.38 18.36
N TYR A 200 1.86 -11.42 18.23
CA TYR A 200 2.16 -9.99 18.34
C TYR A 200 1.88 -9.46 19.75
N PRO A 201 2.54 -8.36 20.18
CA PRO A 201 2.11 -7.63 21.37
C PRO A 201 0.65 -7.21 21.20
N PRO A 202 -0.18 -7.26 22.26
CA PRO A 202 -1.58 -6.88 22.15
C PRO A 202 -1.70 -5.40 21.78
N THR A 203 -2.21 -5.12 20.58
CA THR A 203 -2.43 -3.75 20.09
C THR A 203 -3.80 -3.22 20.51
N LYS A 204 -4.83 -4.08 20.66
CA LYS A 204 -6.18 -3.77 21.18
C LYS A 204 -6.83 -5.02 21.82
N GLU A 205 -8.00 -4.86 22.47
CA GLU A 205 -8.78 -6.00 22.99
C GLU A 205 -9.05 -7.02 21.88
N ALA A 206 -8.61 -8.27 22.10
CA ALA A 206 -8.70 -9.35 21.14
C ALA A 206 -10.16 -9.56 20.69
N LYS A 207 -10.39 -9.56 19.39
CA LYS A 207 -11.65 -10.07 18.85
C LYS A 207 -11.64 -11.59 19.04
N PRO A 208 -12.80 -12.26 19.15
CA PRO A 208 -12.85 -13.70 19.41
C PRO A 208 -12.35 -14.59 18.25
N SER A 209 -11.75 -14.00 17.20
CA SER A 209 -11.21 -14.69 16.03
C SER A 209 -9.83 -15.29 16.32
N MET A 210 -9.82 -16.56 16.76
CA MET A 210 -8.58 -17.30 16.99
C MET A 210 -8.13 -18.09 15.76
N CYS A 211 -6.83 -18.06 15.46
CA CYS A 211 -6.22 -18.88 14.41
C CYS A 211 -6.20 -20.35 14.82
N ALA A 212 -6.92 -21.17 14.07
CA ALA A 212 -6.88 -22.63 14.18
C ALA A 212 -6.89 -23.26 12.79
N ILE A 213 -6.12 -24.34 12.61
CA ILE A 213 -6.06 -25.11 11.35
C ILE A 213 -7.46 -25.59 10.95
N SER A 214 -8.28 -26.01 11.93
CA SER A 214 -9.67 -26.44 11.71
C SER A 214 -10.57 -25.34 11.18
N LEU A 215 -10.32 -24.06 11.52
CA LEU A 215 -11.11 -22.93 11.04
C LEU A 215 -10.83 -22.64 9.57
N LEU A 216 -9.55 -22.71 9.16
CA LEU A 216 -9.09 -22.49 7.79
C LEU A 216 -9.55 -23.62 6.84
N LEU A 217 -9.58 -24.86 7.32
CA LEU A 217 -10.12 -25.99 6.56
C LEU A 217 -11.64 -25.89 6.38
N LYS A 218 -12.36 -25.42 7.41
CA LYS A 218 -13.82 -25.19 7.35
C LYS A 218 -14.19 -24.05 6.40
N GLN A 219 -13.41 -22.97 6.38
CA GLN A 219 -13.58 -21.86 5.41
C GLN A 219 -13.39 -22.32 3.95
N LYS A 220 -12.58 -23.35 3.72
CA LYS A 220 -12.37 -23.93 2.38
C LYS A 220 -13.29 -25.10 2.05
N GLY A 221 -14.19 -25.50 2.95
CA GLY A 221 -15.11 -26.62 2.72
C GLY A 221 -14.42 -27.99 2.64
N LEU A 222 -13.19 -28.11 3.15
CA LEU A 222 -12.52 -29.40 3.32
C LEU A 222 -12.65 -29.81 4.79
N GLU A 223 -13.69 -30.57 5.12
CA GLU A 223 -13.72 -31.29 6.39
C GLU A 223 -12.86 -32.56 6.28
N ALA A 224 -12.19 -32.90 7.38
CA ALA A 224 -11.53 -34.19 7.57
C ALA A 224 -12.56 -35.23 8.00
#